data_AF-A0A2J8RMV6-F1
#
_entry.id   AF-A0A2J8RMV6-F1
#
_cell.length_a   1.000
_cell.length_b   1.000
_cell.length_c   1.000
_cell.angle_alpha   90.00
_cell.angle_beta   90.00
_cell.angle_gamma   90.00
#
_symmetry.space_group_name_H-M   'P 1'
#
loop_
_entity.id
_entity.type
_entity.pdbx_description
1 polymer ?
#
loop_
_entity_poly.entity_id
_entity_poly.type
_entity_poly.pdbx_seq_one_letter_code
_entity_poly.pdbx_strand_id
1 'polypeptide(L)'
;MSDYENDDECWSILEGFRVTLTSVIDPSRITPYLRQCKVLNPDDEEQVLSDPNLVIRKRKVGVLLDILQRTGHKGYVAFLESLELYYPQLYKKVTGKEPARVFSMIIDASGESGLTQLLMTEVMKLQKKVHDLTALLSSKDDFIKELRVKDSLLRKHQERVQRLKEECEAGSRELKRCKEENYDLAMRLAHQSEEKGAALMRNRDLQLEIDRLKHSLMKAEDDCKVERKHTLKLRHAMEQQPSQELLWELQREKALLQARVQELEASVQERKLDRSSPYIQVLEEDWRQALRDHQEQANTIFSLRKDLRQGEARRLRCMEEKEMFELQCLALRKDSKMYKDRIEAILLQMEEVAIERDQSTQREGL
;
A
#
# COMPACT_ATOMS: atom_id res chain seq x y z
N MET A 1 -21.92 23.25 -99.46
CA MET A 1 -22.28 23.89 -98.18
C MET A 1 -23.36 23.04 -97.53
N SER A 2 -22.97 21.93 -96.89
CA SER A 2 -23.89 21.01 -96.18
C SER A 2 -23.26 20.33 -94.96
N ASP A 3 -21.97 20.52 -94.69
CA ASP A 3 -21.28 19.79 -93.61
C ASP A 3 -21.32 20.54 -92.26
N TYR A 4 -21.61 21.84 -92.23
CA TYR A 4 -21.62 22.62 -90.99
C TYR A 4 -22.94 22.51 -90.19
N GLU A 5 -24.04 22.09 -90.82
CA GLU A 5 -25.35 21.97 -90.14
C GLU A 5 -25.47 20.68 -89.31
N ASN A 6 -24.70 19.64 -89.65
CA ASN A 6 -24.75 18.34 -88.98
C ASN A 6 -23.88 18.29 -87.69
N ASP A 7 -22.89 19.19 -87.58
CA ASP A 7 -21.94 19.25 -86.47
C ASP A 7 -22.56 19.80 -85.18
N ASP A 8 -23.37 20.86 -85.29
CA ASP A 8 -24.06 21.47 -84.16
C ASP A 8 -25.17 20.56 -83.58
N GLU A 9 -25.81 19.76 -84.44
CA GLU A 9 -26.84 18.81 -84.02
C GLU A 9 -26.24 17.66 -83.18
N CYS A 10 -25.06 17.18 -83.55
CA CYS A 10 -24.33 16.12 -82.83
C CYS A 10 -23.94 16.55 -81.40
N TRP A 11 -23.39 17.76 -81.23
CA TRP A 11 -23.03 18.28 -79.91
C TRP A 11 -24.25 18.65 -79.06
N SER A 12 -25.37 19.07 -79.67
CA SER A 12 -26.64 19.33 -78.96
C SER A 12 -27.18 18.06 -78.28
N ILE A 13 -27.04 16.89 -78.91
CA ILE A 13 -27.40 15.60 -78.30
C ILE A 13 -26.53 15.31 -77.07
N LEU A 14 -25.22 15.57 -77.13
CA LEU A 14 -24.30 15.38 -75.99
C LEU A 14 -24.57 16.35 -74.85
N GLU A 15 -25.00 17.58 -75.16
CA GLU A 15 -25.31 18.60 -74.17
C GLU A 15 -26.46 18.15 -73.24
N GLY A 16 -27.44 17.41 -73.77
CA GLY A 16 -28.48 16.75 -72.97
C GLY A 16 -27.96 15.76 -71.92
N PHE A 17 -26.76 15.22 -72.11
CA PHE A 17 -26.09 14.32 -71.16
C PHE A 17 -24.99 14.99 -70.33
N ARG A 18 -24.73 16.30 -70.51
CA ARG A 18 -23.60 17.02 -69.89
C ARG A 18 -23.49 16.83 -68.39
N VAL A 19 -24.60 16.85 -67.66
CA VAL A 19 -24.60 16.63 -66.19
C VAL A 19 -24.10 15.22 -65.83
N THR A 20 -24.51 14.21 -66.60
CA THR A 20 -24.04 12.84 -66.39
C THR A 20 -22.55 12.73 -66.76
N LEU A 21 -22.16 13.24 -67.93
CA LEU A 21 -20.79 13.22 -68.44
C LEU A 21 -19.81 13.85 -67.45
N THR A 22 -20.10 15.08 -67.01
CA THR A 22 -19.25 15.83 -66.07
C THR A 22 -19.16 15.18 -64.69
N SER A 23 -20.16 14.41 -64.27
CA SER A 23 -20.14 13.72 -62.97
C SER A 23 -19.33 12.43 -62.96
N VAL A 24 -19.29 11.71 -64.08
CA VAL A 24 -18.71 10.36 -64.16
C VAL A 24 -17.29 10.38 -64.72
N ILE A 25 -17.02 11.25 -65.69
CA ILE A 25 -15.76 11.25 -66.44
C ILE A 25 -14.63 11.81 -65.57
N ASP A 26 -13.50 11.11 -65.60
CA ASP A 26 -12.21 11.63 -65.20
C ASP A 26 -11.44 12.08 -66.46
N PRO A 27 -11.16 13.40 -66.63
CA PRO A 27 -10.50 13.91 -67.81
C PRO A 27 -9.09 13.31 -67.99
N SER A 28 -8.37 13.03 -66.90
CA SER A 28 -7.02 12.44 -66.95
C SER A 28 -6.95 11.08 -67.65
N ARG A 29 -8.09 10.37 -67.71
CA ARG A 29 -8.18 9.07 -68.39
C ARG A 29 -8.38 9.20 -69.90
N ILE A 30 -8.96 10.29 -70.39
CA ILE A 30 -9.35 10.46 -71.79
C ILE A 30 -8.51 11.48 -72.56
N THR A 31 -7.92 12.48 -71.89
CA THR A 31 -7.08 13.49 -72.56
C THR A 31 -5.88 12.90 -73.34
N PRO A 32 -5.20 11.83 -72.89
CA PRO A 32 -4.11 11.26 -73.68
C PRO A 32 -4.57 10.66 -75.01
N TYR A 33 -5.77 10.05 -75.02
CA TYR A 33 -6.39 9.50 -76.23
C TYR A 33 -6.83 10.63 -77.18
N LEU A 34 -7.47 11.67 -76.63
CA LEU A 34 -7.93 12.83 -77.40
C LEU A 34 -6.77 13.61 -78.03
N ARG A 35 -5.63 13.72 -77.31
CA ARG A 35 -4.40 14.29 -77.86
C ARG A 35 -3.86 13.44 -79.01
N GLN A 36 -3.87 12.12 -78.89
CA GLN A 36 -3.43 11.21 -79.96
C GLN A 36 -4.35 11.29 -81.21
N CYS A 37 -5.63 11.58 -81.02
CA CYS A 37 -6.59 11.85 -82.10
C CYS A 37 -6.45 13.27 -82.71
N LYS A 38 -5.51 14.09 -82.22
CA LYS A 38 -5.28 15.48 -82.68
C LYS A 38 -6.52 16.39 -82.55
N VAL A 39 -7.40 16.11 -81.58
CA VAL A 39 -8.57 16.96 -81.25
C VAL A 39 -8.38 17.76 -79.97
N LEU A 40 -7.25 17.57 -79.28
CA LEU A 40 -6.87 18.28 -78.07
C LEU A 40 -5.38 18.63 -78.14
N ASN A 41 -5.02 19.89 -77.94
CA ASN A 41 -3.63 20.32 -77.95
C ASN A 41 -2.96 20.05 -76.59
N PRO A 42 -1.61 19.96 -76.52
CA PRO A 42 -0.90 19.82 -75.25
C PRO A 42 -1.23 20.93 -74.24
N ASP A 43 -1.37 22.17 -74.70
CA ASP A 43 -1.72 23.32 -73.86
C ASP A 43 -3.14 23.19 -73.28
N ASP A 44 -4.09 22.71 -74.10
CA ASP A 44 -5.47 22.43 -73.67
C ASP A 44 -5.52 21.27 -72.67
N GLU A 45 -4.70 20.23 -72.86
CA GLU A 45 -4.55 19.12 -71.91
C GLU A 45 -3.99 19.60 -70.57
N GLU A 46 -2.93 20.42 -70.58
CA GLU A 46 -2.36 21.00 -69.36
C GLU A 46 -3.36 21.91 -68.64
N GLN A 47 -4.10 22.74 -69.38
CA GLN A 47 -5.16 23.57 -68.81
C GLN A 47 -6.22 22.71 -68.11
N VAL A 48 -6.70 21.64 -68.75
CA VAL A 48 -7.74 20.78 -68.16
C VAL A 48 -7.22 20.02 -66.93
N LEU A 49 -5.98 19.53 -66.96
CA LEU A 49 -5.43 18.67 -65.90
C LEU A 49 -4.83 19.45 -64.73
N SER A 50 -4.15 20.56 -64.99
CA SER A 50 -3.26 21.24 -64.03
C SER A 50 -3.72 22.63 -63.59
N ASP A 51 -4.78 23.21 -64.19
CA ASP A 51 -5.26 24.54 -63.80
C ASP A 51 -5.74 24.56 -62.33
N PRO A 52 -5.12 25.38 -61.45
CA PRO A 52 -5.52 25.50 -60.05
C PRO A 52 -6.94 26.06 -59.87
N ASN A 53 -7.50 26.76 -60.86
CA ASN A 53 -8.87 27.28 -60.84
C ASN A 53 -9.92 26.20 -61.13
N LEU A 54 -9.51 25.07 -61.72
CA LEU A 54 -10.37 23.94 -62.05
C LEU A 54 -10.29 22.82 -61.01
N VAL A 55 -10.32 23.12 -59.71
CA VAL A 55 -10.21 22.12 -58.62
C VAL A 55 -11.26 21.00 -58.71
N ILE A 56 -12.46 21.32 -59.22
CA ILE A 56 -13.60 20.40 -59.27
C ILE A 56 -13.61 19.63 -60.60
N ARG A 57 -13.57 18.29 -60.53
CA ARG A 57 -13.63 17.38 -61.70
C ARG A 57 -14.75 17.73 -62.69
N LYS A 58 -15.94 18.06 -62.19
CA LYS A 58 -17.08 18.44 -63.04
C LYS A 58 -16.77 19.66 -63.92
N ARG A 59 -16.05 20.65 -63.39
CA ARG A 59 -15.63 21.85 -64.14
C ARG A 59 -14.55 21.49 -65.15
N LYS A 60 -13.58 20.65 -64.79
CA LYS A 60 -12.55 20.15 -65.74
C LYS A 60 -13.16 19.47 -66.95
N VAL A 61 -14.13 18.58 -66.73
CA VAL A 61 -14.83 17.89 -67.83
C VAL A 61 -15.69 18.86 -68.63
N GLY A 62 -16.35 19.83 -67.98
CA GLY A 62 -17.11 20.86 -68.70
C GLY A 62 -16.23 21.66 -69.66
N VAL A 63 -15.08 22.15 -69.18
CA VAL A 63 -14.10 22.86 -70.00
C VAL A 63 -13.56 21.99 -71.12
N LEU A 64 -13.27 20.71 -70.84
CA LEU A 64 -12.85 19.75 -71.86
C LEU A 64 -13.89 19.57 -72.97
N LEU A 65 -15.17 19.45 -72.63
CA LEU A 65 -16.26 19.36 -73.61
C LEU A 65 -16.34 20.63 -74.46
N ASP A 66 -16.20 21.80 -73.83
CA ASP A 66 -16.23 23.09 -74.54
C ASP A 66 -15.03 23.24 -75.50
N ILE A 67 -13.86 22.69 -75.15
CA ILE A 67 -12.69 22.64 -76.02
C ILE A 67 -12.93 21.71 -77.21
N LEU A 68 -13.43 20.49 -76.96
CA LEU A 68 -13.68 19.51 -78.01
C LEU A 68 -14.78 19.98 -78.98
N GLN A 69 -15.78 20.70 -78.51
CA GLN A 69 -16.83 21.28 -79.35
C GLN A 69 -16.25 22.22 -80.43
N ARG A 70 -15.17 22.97 -80.13
CA ARG A 70 -14.49 23.85 -81.10
C ARG A 70 -13.84 23.09 -82.25
N THR A 71 -13.66 21.77 -82.12
CA THR A 71 -13.07 20.91 -83.14
C THR A 71 -14.11 20.20 -84.03
N GLY A 72 -15.40 20.56 -83.89
CA GLY A 72 -16.50 20.11 -84.75
C GLY A 72 -16.77 18.61 -84.68
N HIS A 73 -17.15 18.00 -85.81
CA HIS A 73 -17.43 16.56 -85.88
C HIS A 73 -16.25 15.68 -85.42
N LYS A 74 -15.01 16.10 -85.68
CA LYS A 74 -13.81 15.33 -85.33
C LYS A 74 -13.68 15.16 -83.83
N GLY A 75 -13.90 16.23 -83.07
CA GLY A 75 -13.94 16.19 -81.61
C GLY A 75 -15.07 15.30 -81.08
N TYR A 76 -16.23 15.36 -81.73
CA TYR A 76 -17.39 14.55 -81.35
C TYR A 76 -17.09 13.05 -81.48
N VAL A 77 -16.58 12.62 -82.64
CA VAL A 77 -16.25 11.22 -82.89
C VAL A 77 -15.12 10.74 -81.96
N ALA A 78 -14.04 11.53 -81.82
CA ALA A 78 -12.93 11.19 -80.93
C ALA A 78 -13.36 11.11 -79.45
N PHE A 79 -14.28 11.98 -79.03
CA PHE A 79 -14.87 11.93 -77.69
C PHE A 79 -15.68 10.65 -77.49
N LEU A 80 -16.55 10.28 -78.44
CA LEU A 80 -17.32 9.05 -78.37
C LEU A 80 -16.42 7.80 -78.36
N GLU A 81 -15.37 7.74 -79.19
CA GLU A 81 -14.39 6.65 -79.16
C GLU A 81 -13.68 6.57 -77.79
N SER A 82 -13.35 7.72 -77.17
CA SER A 82 -12.77 7.75 -75.83
C SER A 82 -13.73 7.22 -74.75
N LEU A 83 -15.03 7.52 -74.87
CA LEU A 83 -16.06 6.98 -73.98
C LEU A 83 -16.22 5.47 -74.17
N GLU A 84 -16.15 5.01 -75.41
CA GLU A 84 -16.27 3.60 -75.77
C GLU A 84 -15.13 2.77 -75.15
N LEU A 85 -13.92 3.32 -75.11
CA LEU A 85 -12.73 2.71 -74.52
C LEU A 85 -12.75 2.72 -72.99
N TYR A 86 -13.01 3.89 -72.37
CA TYR A 86 -12.79 4.08 -70.93
C TYR A 86 -14.06 4.01 -70.08
N TYR A 87 -15.23 4.22 -70.69
CA TYR A 87 -16.54 4.30 -70.03
C TYR A 87 -17.66 3.65 -70.88
N PRO A 88 -17.59 2.34 -71.17
CA PRO A 88 -18.52 1.67 -72.08
C PRO A 88 -20.00 1.80 -71.69
N GLN A 89 -20.29 1.85 -70.39
CA GLN A 89 -21.65 2.06 -69.87
C GLN A 89 -22.17 3.49 -70.12
N LEU A 90 -21.26 4.48 -70.11
CA LEU A 90 -21.60 5.87 -70.39
C LEU A 90 -21.80 6.08 -71.88
N TYR A 91 -20.96 5.46 -72.72
CA TYR A 91 -21.14 5.42 -74.18
C TYR A 91 -22.54 4.89 -74.55
N LYS A 92 -22.90 3.70 -74.05
CA LYS A 92 -24.21 3.07 -74.31
C LYS A 92 -25.38 3.95 -73.88
N LYS A 93 -25.24 4.69 -72.78
CA LYS A 93 -26.27 5.62 -72.28
C LYS A 93 -26.44 6.84 -73.19
N VAL A 94 -25.35 7.33 -73.78
CA VAL A 94 -25.33 8.53 -74.62
C VAL A 94 -25.76 8.23 -76.06
N THR A 95 -25.29 7.14 -76.64
CA THR A 95 -25.51 6.80 -78.06
C THR A 95 -26.65 5.79 -78.27
N GLY A 96 -27.06 5.08 -77.22
CA GLY A 96 -28.03 3.98 -77.32
C GLY A 96 -27.50 2.72 -78.02
N LYS A 97 -26.22 2.70 -78.41
CA LYS A 97 -25.57 1.62 -79.17
C LYS A 97 -24.61 0.83 -78.29
N GLU A 98 -24.38 -0.43 -78.64
CA GLU A 98 -23.33 -1.23 -78.00
C GLU A 98 -21.95 -0.74 -78.44
N PRO A 99 -20.96 -0.70 -77.53
CA PRO A 99 -19.56 -0.42 -77.85
C PRO A 99 -19.00 -1.40 -78.90
N ALA A 100 -18.81 -0.94 -80.13
CA ALA A 100 -18.13 -1.64 -81.23
C ALA A 100 -16.60 -1.53 -81.16
N ARG A 101 -16.06 -0.54 -80.41
CA ARG A 101 -14.63 -0.24 -80.21
C ARG A 101 -13.89 -0.03 -81.52
N VAL A 102 -14.47 0.80 -82.39
CA VAL A 102 -13.89 1.13 -83.69
C VAL A 102 -13.05 2.39 -83.51
N PHE A 103 -11.73 2.22 -83.47
CA PHE A 103 -10.76 3.29 -83.23
C PHE A 103 -10.38 4.03 -84.52
N SER A 104 -11.37 4.59 -85.20
CA SER A 104 -11.17 5.19 -86.53
C SER A 104 -10.34 6.48 -86.48
N MET A 105 -10.55 7.33 -85.46
CA MET A 105 -9.88 8.64 -85.39
C MET A 105 -8.39 8.53 -85.05
N ILE A 106 -8.01 7.65 -84.13
CA ILE A 106 -6.60 7.44 -83.79
C ILE A 106 -5.83 6.73 -84.90
N ILE A 107 -6.48 5.80 -85.63
CA ILE A 107 -5.87 5.13 -86.78
C ILE A 107 -5.68 6.14 -87.93
N ASP A 108 -6.65 7.01 -88.21
CA ASP A 108 -6.51 8.07 -89.22
C ASP A 108 -5.44 9.10 -88.81
N ALA A 109 -5.40 9.49 -87.53
CA ALA A 109 -4.46 10.50 -87.06
C ALA A 109 -3.02 10.00 -86.88
N SER A 110 -2.83 8.74 -86.49
CA SER A 110 -1.56 8.19 -85.99
C SER A 110 -1.18 6.80 -86.53
N GLY A 111 -2.03 6.17 -87.33
CA GLY A 111 -1.83 4.81 -87.84
C GLY A 111 -2.05 3.69 -86.80
N GLU A 112 -2.15 2.45 -87.28
CA GLU A 112 -2.33 1.25 -86.44
C GLU A 112 -1.16 1.03 -85.46
N SER A 113 0.06 1.41 -85.85
CA SER A 113 1.25 1.37 -85.00
C SER A 113 1.14 2.33 -83.82
N GLY A 114 0.56 3.52 -84.02
CA GLY A 114 0.30 4.49 -82.96
C GLY A 114 -0.70 4.00 -81.92
N LEU A 115 -1.79 3.36 -82.35
CA LEU A 115 -2.76 2.72 -81.46
C LEU A 115 -2.12 1.58 -80.65
N THR A 116 -1.34 0.72 -81.31
CA THR A 116 -0.65 -0.41 -80.66
C THR A 116 0.32 0.08 -79.58
N GLN A 117 1.08 1.15 -79.85
CA GLN A 117 2.01 1.73 -78.88
C GLN A 117 1.28 2.34 -77.67
N LEU A 118 0.15 3.01 -77.88
CA LEU A 118 -0.68 3.55 -76.80
C LEU A 118 -1.21 2.42 -75.91
N LEU A 119 -1.79 1.38 -76.51
CA LEU A 119 -2.31 0.22 -75.78
C LEU A 119 -1.22 -0.51 -75.01
N MET A 120 -0.05 -0.73 -75.61
CA MET A 120 1.08 -1.37 -74.93
C MET A 120 1.52 -0.55 -73.71
N THR A 121 1.61 0.77 -73.85
CA THR A 121 1.98 1.67 -72.76
C THR A 121 0.96 1.61 -71.62
N GLU A 122 -0.33 1.59 -71.93
CA GLU A 122 -1.39 1.47 -70.91
C GLU A 122 -1.39 0.08 -70.24
N VAL A 123 -1.14 -0.99 -70.99
CA VAL A 123 -0.99 -2.35 -70.40
C VAL A 123 0.19 -2.39 -69.43
N MET A 124 1.34 -1.81 -69.80
CA MET A 124 2.50 -1.75 -68.90
C MET A 124 2.22 -0.93 -67.64
N LYS A 125 1.50 0.21 -67.76
CA LYS A 125 1.07 1.01 -66.60
C LYS A 125 0.13 0.22 -65.69
N LEU A 126 -0.83 -0.52 -66.25
CA LEU A 126 -1.75 -1.35 -65.49
C LEU A 126 -1.03 -2.52 -64.80
N GLN A 127 -0.11 -3.19 -65.49
CA GLN A 127 0.72 -4.26 -64.90
C GLN A 127 1.54 -3.74 -63.71
N LYS A 128 2.19 -2.57 -63.86
CA LYS A 128 2.90 -1.92 -62.76
C LYS A 128 1.96 -1.61 -61.59
N LYS A 129 0.79 -1.03 -61.87
CA LYS A 129 -0.20 -0.71 -60.83
C LYS A 129 -0.71 -1.95 -60.08
N VAL A 130 -0.91 -3.08 -60.79
CA VAL A 130 -1.27 -4.36 -60.17
C VAL A 130 -0.15 -4.86 -59.27
N HIS A 131 1.10 -4.78 -59.72
CA HIS A 131 2.26 -5.16 -58.92
C HIS A 131 2.38 -4.32 -57.64
N ASP A 132 2.28 -2.99 -57.77
CA ASP A 132 2.35 -2.05 -56.64
C ASP A 132 1.22 -2.29 -55.63
N LEU A 133 -0.02 -2.52 -56.11
CA LEU A 133 -1.15 -2.83 -55.24
C LEU A 133 -0.99 -4.18 -54.54
N THR A 134 -0.41 -5.17 -55.22
CA THR A 134 -0.15 -6.50 -54.64
C THR A 134 0.88 -6.40 -53.51
N ALA A 135 1.96 -5.65 -53.72
CA ALA A 135 2.98 -5.40 -52.69
C ALA A 135 2.42 -4.61 -51.49
N LEU A 136 1.54 -3.64 -51.74
CA LEU A 136 0.87 -2.90 -50.67
C LEU A 136 -0.08 -3.81 -49.86
N LEU A 137 -0.78 -4.72 -50.54
CA LEU A 137 -1.69 -5.67 -49.90
C LEU A 137 -0.91 -6.66 -49.02
N SER A 138 0.21 -7.22 -49.53
CA SER A 138 1.05 -8.11 -48.73
C SER A 138 1.64 -7.41 -47.50
N SER A 139 2.08 -6.15 -47.65
CA SER A 139 2.57 -5.35 -46.51
C SER A 139 1.48 -5.13 -45.45
N LYS A 140 0.23 -4.86 -45.87
CA LYS A 140 -0.90 -4.75 -44.95
C LYS A 140 -1.22 -6.07 -44.24
N ASP A 141 -1.13 -7.20 -44.93
CA ASP A 141 -1.34 -8.52 -44.34
C ASP A 141 -0.29 -8.84 -43.27
N ASP A 142 0.98 -8.52 -43.53
CA ASP A 142 2.06 -8.70 -42.55
C ASP A 142 1.85 -7.82 -41.33
N PHE A 143 1.45 -6.56 -41.53
CA PHE A 143 1.08 -5.67 -40.42
C PHE A 143 -0.10 -6.21 -39.58
N ILE A 144 -1.11 -6.81 -40.23
CA ILE A 144 -2.23 -7.46 -39.52
C ILE A 144 -1.74 -8.65 -38.69
N LYS A 145 -0.82 -9.47 -39.22
CA LYS A 145 -0.23 -10.59 -38.45
C LYS A 145 0.52 -10.08 -37.23
N GLU A 146 1.32 -9.03 -37.35
CA GLU A 146 2.03 -8.42 -36.23
C GLU A 146 1.06 -7.89 -35.15
N LEU A 147 0.00 -7.20 -35.57
CA LEU A 147 -1.02 -6.72 -34.63
C LEU A 147 -1.71 -7.85 -33.88
N ARG A 148 -1.99 -8.99 -34.54
CA ARG A 148 -2.56 -10.18 -33.88
C ARG A 148 -1.62 -10.75 -32.82
N VAL A 149 -0.32 -10.77 -33.08
CA VAL A 149 0.68 -11.22 -32.09
C VAL A 149 0.69 -10.26 -30.89
N LYS A 150 0.73 -8.95 -31.14
CA LYS A 150 0.69 -7.91 -30.09
C LYS A 150 -0.58 -8.01 -29.25
N ASP A 151 -1.75 -8.21 -29.86
CA ASP A 151 -3.03 -8.39 -29.15
C ASP A 151 -3.01 -9.64 -28.26
N SER A 152 -2.47 -10.76 -28.77
CA SER A 152 -2.35 -12.00 -27.98
C SER A 152 -1.43 -11.84 -26.76
N LEU A 153 -0.34 -11.07 -26.91
CA LEU A 153 0.59 -10.77 -25.82
C LEU A 153 -0.07 -9.84 -24.80
N LEU A 154 -0.75 -8.80 -25.26
CA LEU A 154 -1.49 -7.87 -24.41
C LEU A 154 -2.53 -8.62 -23.54
N ARG A 155 -3.27 -9.56 -24.14
CA ARG A 155 -4.25 -10.39 -23.43
C ARG A 155 -3.61 -11.22 -22.32
N LYS A 156 -2.46 -11.86 -22.60
CA LYS A 156 -1.71 -12.61 -21.57
C LYS A 156 -1.23 -11.72 -20.43
N HIS A 157 -0.78 -10.51 -20.74
CA HIS A 157 -0.41 -9.53 -19.71
C HIS A 157 -1.61 -9.10 -18.88
N GLN A 158 -2.77 -8.84 -19.50
CA GLN A 158 -4.01 -8.51 -18.80
C GLN A 158 -4.44 -9.64 -17.85
N GLU A 159 -4.41 -10.90 -18.30
CA GLU A 159 -4.71 -12.07 -17.46
C GLU A 159 -3.74 -12.22 -16.28
N ARG A 160 -2.45 -11.91 -16.47
CA ARG A 160 -1.47 -11.93 -15.38
C ARG A 160 -1.74 -10.83 -14.36
N VAL A 161 -2.05 -9.62 -14.82
CA VAL A 161 -2.41 -8.49 -13.95
C VAL A 161 -3.68 -8.80 -13.16
N GLN A 162 -4.68 -9.40 -13.79
CA GLN A 162 -5.92 -9.79 -13.12
C GLN A 162 -5.67 -10.82 -12.00
N ARG A 163 -4.87 -11.85 -12.28
CA ARG A 163 -4.48 -12.84 -11.26
C ARG A 163 -3.75 -12.22 -10.08
N LEU A 164 -2.79 -11.32 -10.34
CA LEU A 164 -2.07 -10.62 -9.27
C LEU A 164 -2.99 -9.74 -8.43
N LYS A 165 -4.00 -9.11 -9.04
CA LYS A 165 -5.02 -8.34 -8.29
C LYS A 165 -5.83 -9.25 -7.37
N GLU A 166 -6.30 -10.39 -7.88
CA GLU A 166 -7.06 -11.37 -7.10
C GLU A 166 -6.25 -11.92 -5.92
N GLU A 167 -4.96 -12.22 -6.12
CA GLU A 167 -4.03 -12.63 -5.07
C GLU A 167 -3.82 -11.52 -4.03
N CYS A 168 -3.62 -10.27 -4.45
CA CYS A 168 -3.52 -9.12 -3.54
C CYS A 168 -4.80 -8.89 -2.73
N GLU A 169 -5.97 -9.05 -3.34
CA GLU A 169 -7.27 -8.93 -2.67
C GLU A 169 -7.51 -10.10 -1.70
N ALA A 170 -7.08 -11.32 -2.04
CA ALA A 170 -7.10 -12.47 -1.15
C ALA A 170 -6.19 -12.24 0.06
N GLY A 171 -4.94 -11.81 -0.16
CA GLY A 171 -4.01 -11.48 0.91
C GLY A 171 -4.49 -10.33 1.80
N SER A 172 -5.15 -9.32 1.22
CA SER A 172 -5.76 -8.21 1.98
C SER A 172 -6.90 -8.68 2.89
N ARG A 173 -7.73 -9.61 2.41
CA ARG A 173 -8.79 -10.24 3.22
C ARG A 173 -8.21 -11.07 4.36
N GLU A 174 -7.17 -11.85 4.09
CA GLU A 174 -6.44 -12.63 5.10
C GLU A 174 -5.82 -11.73 6.16
N LEU A 175 -5.11 -10.68 5.76
CA LEU A 175 -4.54 -9.71 6.68
C LEU A 175 -5.59 -9.07 7.58
N LYS A 176 -6.77 -8.75 7.03
CA LYS A 176 -7.89 -8.20 7.80
C LYS A 176 -8.38 -9.21 8.85
N ARG A 177 -8.60 -10.47 8.46
CA ARG A 177 -8.99 -11.54 9.39
C ARG A 177 -7.95 -11.71 10.51
N CYS A 178 -6.67 -11.81 10.17
CA CYS A 178 -5.60 -11.95 11.16
C CYS A 178 -5.54 -10.74 12.13
N LYS A 179 -5.80 -9.52 11.64
CA LYS A 179 -5.89 -8.33 12.50
C LYS A 179 -7.06 -8.45 13.48
N GLU A 180 -8.25 -8.81 12.99
CA GLU A 180 -9.45 -9.00 13.82
C GLU A 180 -9.20 -10.08 14.89
N GLU A 181 -8.67 -11.23 14.51
CA GLU A 181 -8.32 -12.31 15.44
C GLU A 181 -7.29 -11.87 16.49
N ASN A 182 -6.28 -11.08 16.09
CA ASN A 182 -5.29 -10.53 17.02
C ASN A 182 -5.92 -9.54 18.00
N TYR A 183 -6.82 -8.67 17.54
CA TYR A 183 -7.59 -7.79 18.43
C TYR A 183 -8.43 -8.60 19.42
N ASP A 184 -9.12 -9.65 18.97
CA ASP A 184 -9.90 -10.53 19.85
C ASP A 184 -9.04 -11.25 20.88
N LEU A 185 -7.84 -11.68 20.49
CA LEU A 185 -6.87 -12.28 21.42
C LEU A 185 -6.36 -11.26 22.43
N ALA A 186 -6.01 -10.05 21.99
CA ALA A 186 -5.57 -8.98 22.88
C ALA A 186 -6.66 -8.60 23.90
N MET A 187 -7.92 -8.51 23.47
CA MET A 187 -9.05 -8.27 24.36
C MET A 187 -9.25 -9.40 25.38
N ARG A 188 -9.14 -10.66 24.95
CA ARG A 188 -9.21 -11.81 25.86
C ARG A 188 -8.07 -11.82 26.87
N LEU A 189 -6.84 -11.52 26.44
CA LEU A 189 -5.68 -11.41 27.33
C LEU A 189 -5.83 -10.27 28.34
N ALA A 190 -6.33 -9.12 27.91
CA ALA A 190 -6.61 -7.99 28.80
C ALA A 190 -7.63 -8.41 29.89
N HIS A 191 -8.74 -9.01 29.49
CA HIS A 191 -9.77 -9.48 30.41
C HIS A 191 -9.24 -10.52 31.40
N GLN A 192 -8.50 -11.53 30.92
CA GLN A 192 -7.87 -12.53 31.80
C GLN A 192 -6.86 -11.90 32.76
N SER A 193 -6.14 -10.86 32.35
CA SER A 193 -5.20 -10.17 33.23
C SER A 193 -5.90 -9.36 34.32
N GLU A 194 -7.03 -8.72 34.01
CA GLU A 194 -7.90 -8.06 34.97
C GLU A 194 -8.50 -9.07 35.97
N GLU A 195 -9.04 -10.18 35.50
CA GLU A 195 -9.57 -11.26 36.34
C GLU A 195 -8.51 -11.84 37.28
N LYS A 196 -7.30 -12.09 36.75
CA LYS A 196 -6.14 -12.53 37.55
C LYS A 196 -5.79 -11.49 38.61
N GLY A 197 -5.76 -10.20 38.25
CA GLY A 197 -5.53 -9.10 39.19
C GLY A 197 -6.57 -9.08 40.31
N ALA A 198 -7.85 -9.19 39.97
CA ALA A 198 -8.94 -9.26 40.94
C ALA A 198 -8.83 -10.48 41.87
N ALA A 199 -8.48 -11.65 41.32
CA ALA A 199 -8.25 -12.86 42.11
C ALA A 199 -7.06 -12.71 43.07
N LEU A 200 -5.97 -12.09 42.62
CA LEU A 200 -4.80 -11.80 43.47
C LEU A 200 -5.14 -10.84 44.61
N MET A 201 -5.91 -9.78 44.35
CA MET A 201 -6.37 -8.85 45.38
C MET A 201 -7.23 -9.56 46.43
N ARG A 202 -8.21 -10.36 46.00
CA ARG A 202 -9.03 -11.18 46.92
C ARG A 202 -8.18 -12.15 47.74
N ASN A 203 -7.18 -12.78 47.13
CA ASN A 203 -6.27 -13.67 47.84
C ASN A 203 -5.47 -12.92 48.92
N ARG A 204 -5.00 -11.70 48.61
CA ARG A 204 -4.30 -10.86 49.57
C ARG A 204 -5.21 -10.45 50.74
N ASP A 205 -6.45 -10.09 50.46
CA ASP A 205 -7.44 -9.75 51.49
C ASP A 205 -7.72 -10.93 52.43
N LEU A 206 -7.95 -12.12 51.85
CA LEU A 206 -8.12 -13.35 52.63
C LEU A 206 -6.88 -13.68 53.47
N GLN A 207 -5.68 -13.45 52.95
CA GLN A 207 -4.45 -13.65 53.71
C GLN A 207 -4.36 -12.70 54.91
N LEU A 208 -4.74 -11.43 54.74
CA LEU A 208 -4.80 -10.46 55.83
C LEU A 208 -5.84 -10.86 56.88
N GLU A 209 -6.97 -11.41 56.45
CA GLU A 209 -8.02 -11.90 57.36
C GLU A 209 -7.55 -13.13 58.15
N ILE A 210 -6.85 -14.07 57.49
CA ILE A 210 -6.20 -15.21 58.17
C ILE A 210 -5.21 -14.71 59.22
N ASP A 211 -4.37 -13.73 58.91
CA ASP A 211 -3.37 -13.22 59.85
C ASP A 211 -4.04 -12.52 61.05
N ARG A 212 -5.13 -11.78 60.83
CA ARG A 212 -5.96 -11.21 61.91
C ARG A 212 -6.56 -12.29 62.80
N LEU A 213 -7.14 -13.34 62.20
CA LEU A 213 -7.73 -14.45 62.94
C LEU A 213 -6.69 -15.23 63.74
N LYS A 214 -5.49 -15.47 63.17
CA LYS A 214 -4.36 -16.08 63.89
C LYS A 214 -3.93 -15.25 65.10
N HIS A 215 -3.85 -13.92 64.95
CA HIS A 215 -3.50 -13.05 66.06
C HIS A 215 -4.59 -13.05 67.15
N SER A 216 -5.87 -13.02 66.76
CA SER A 216 -7.00 -13.12 67.68
C SER A 216 -7.00 -14.46 68.42
N LEU A 217 -6.72 -15.56 67.74
CA LEU A 217 -6.62 -16.89 68.33
C LEU A 217 -5.47 -16.94 69.35
N MET A 218 -4.28 -16.46 68.97
CA MET A 218 -3.12 -16.41 69.86
C MET A 218 -3.40 -15.61 71.14
N LYS A 219 -4.06 -14.46 71.00
CA LYS A 219 -4.49 -13.64 72.15
C LYS A 219 -5.45 -14.41 73.06
N ALA A 220 -6.48 -15.04 72.49
CA ALA A 220 -7.43 -15.84 73.25
C ALA A 220 -6.78 -17.05 73.94
N GLU A 221 -5.80 -17.69 73.30
CA GLU A 221 -5.01 -18.77 73.88
C GLU A 221 -4.15 -18.29 75.05
N ASP A 222 -3.52 -17.11 74.93
CA ASP A 222 -2.71 -16.53 76.00
C ASP A 222 -3.57 -16.07 77.18
N ASP A 223 -4.72 -15.44 76.93
CA ASP A 223 -5.71 -15.11 77.96
C ASP A 223 -6.17 -16.40 78.70
N CYS A 224 -6.47 -17.47 77.96
CA CYS A 224 -6.79 -18.77 78.56
C CYS A 224 -5.64 -19.35 79.39
N LYS A 225 -4.38 -19.21 78.98
CA LYS A 225 -3.22 -19.66 79.78
C LYS A 225 -3.10 -18.87 81.07
N VAL A 226 -3.33 -17.55 81.02
CA VAL A 226 -3.30 -16.68 82.21
C VAL A 226 -4.41 -17.06 83.17
N GLU A 227 -5.64 -17.23 82.69
CA GLU A 227 -6.78 -17.65 83.51
C GLU A 227 -6.57 -19.04 84.12
N ARG A 228 -6.01 -19.99 83.36
CA ARG A 228 -5.62 -21.31 83.90
C ARG A 228 -4.59 -21.17 85.03
N LYS A 229 -3.55 -20.35 84.85
CA LYS A 229 -2.56 -20.07 85.91
C LYS A 229 -3.22 -19.41 87.12
N HIS A 230 -4.14 -18.46 86.92
CA HIS A 230 -4.86 -17.82 88.01
C HIS A 230 -5.72 -18.83 88.77
N THR A 231 -6.47 -19.67 88.05
CA THR A 231 -7.31 -20.73 88.62
C THR A 231 -6.45 -21.73 89.42
N LEU A 232 -5.29 -22.13 88.90
CA LEU A 232 -4.35 -23.00 89.62
C LEU A 232 -3.80 -22.33 90.89
N LYS A 233 -3.42 -21.06 90.83
CA LYS A 233 -2.98 -20.30 92.01
C LYS A 233 -4.10 -20.19 93.05
N LEU A 234 -5.34 -19.92 92.61
CA LEU A 234 -6.50 -19.83 93.50
C LEU A 234 -6.77 -21.18 94.17
N ARG A 235 -6.75 -22.27 93.39
CA ARG A 235 -6.87 -23.64 93.90
C ARG A 235 -5.78 -23.96 94.92
N HIS A 236 -4.52 -23.63 94.62
CA HIS A 236 -3.42 -23.85 95.55
C HIS A 236 -3.57 -23.02 96.83
N ALA A 237 -4.02 -21.75 96.71
CA ALA A 237 -4.32 -20.92 97.87
C ALA A 237 -5.47 -21.48 98.72
N MET A 238 -6.49 -22.08 98.09
CA MET A 238 -7.57 -22.78 98.79
C MET A 238 -7.07 -24.06 99.47
N GLU A 239 -6.20 -24.84 98.82
CA GLU A 239 -5.59 -26.06 99.39
C GLU A 239 -4.62 -25.75 100.54
N GLN A 240 -3.94 -24.59 100.49
CA GLN A 240 -3.05 -24.08 101.54
C GLN A 240 -3.78 -23.24 102.61
N GLN A 241 -5.11 -23.10 102.53
CA GLN A 241 -5.82 -22.44 103.63
C GLN A 241 -5.65 -23.27 104.90
N PRO A 242 -5.20 -22.66 106.01
CA PRO A 242 -5.19 -23.34 107.29
C PRO A 242 -6.62 -23.76 107.62
N SER A 243 -6.79 -24.95 108.21
CA SER A 243 -8.12 -25.41 108.63
C SER A 243 -8.76 -24.35 109.52
N GLN A 244 -10.08 -24.22 109.44
CA GLN A 244 -10.82 -23.19 110.15
C GLN A 244 -10.50 -23.19 111.66
N GLU A 245 -10.18 -24.35 112.21
CA GLU A 245 -9.71 -24.57 113.58
C GLU A 245 -8.32 -23.96 113.86
N LEU A 246 -7.34 -24.15 112.98
CA LEU A 246 -5.99 -23.60 113.14
C LEU A 246 -5.95 -22.07 113.02
N LEU A 247 -6.82 -21.49 112.19
CA LEU A 247 -7.00 -20.02 112.11
C LEU A 247 -7.54 -19.44 113.43
N TRP A 248 -8.47 -20.14 114.08
CA TRP A 248 -9.00 -19.75 115.38
C TRP A 248 -7.94 -19.81 116.49
N GLU A 249 -7.07 -20.82 116.47
CA GLU A 249 -5.95 -20.95 117.41
C GLU A 249 -4.91 -19.83 117.23
N LEU A 250 -4.50 -19.55 115.98
CA LEU A 250 -3.56 -18.47 115.69
C LEU A 250 -4.12 -17.07 115.97
N GLN A 251 -5.43 -16.84 115.82
CA GLN A 251 -6.06 -15.59 116.26
C GLN A 251 -5.98 -15.39 117.77
N ARG A 252 -6.14 -16.48 118.55
CA ARG A 252 -5.99 -16.45 120.00
C ARG A 252 -4.53 -16.18 120.41
N GLU A 253 -3.56 -16.81 119.76
CA GLU A 253 -2.13 -16.56 119.99
C GLU A 253 -1.69 -15.16 119.56
N LYS A 254 -2.20 -14.64 118.43
CA LYS A 254 -1.92 -13.26 117.98
C LYS A 254 -2.40 -12.23 119.00
N ALA A 255 -3.58 -12.41 119.60
CA ALA A 255 -4.06 -11.53 120.66
C ALA A 255 -3.14 -11.56 121.90
N LEU A 256 -2.63 -12.73 122.26
CA LEU A 256 -1.65 -12.91 123.33
C LEU A 256 -0.28 -12.28 123.02
N LEU A 257 0.21 -12.43 121.80
CA LEU A 257 1.49 -11.86 121.35
C LEU A 257 1.40 -10.35 121.13
N GLN A 258 0.27 -9.81 120.66
CA GLN A 258 0.06 -8.36 120.57
C GLN A 258 0.07 -7.71 121.96
N ALA A 259 -0.44 -8.38 122.99
CA ALA A 259 -0.28 -7.93 124.37
C ALA A 259 1.20 -7.97 124.80
N ARG A 260 1.97 -8.98 124.39
CA ARG A 260 3.41 -9.12 124.66
C ARG A 260 4.29 -8.11 123.90
N VAL A 261 3.90 -7.72 122.70
CA VAL A 261 4.61 -6.73 121.86
C VAL A 261 4.33 -5.31 122.35
N GLN A 262 3.12 -5.01 122.82
CA GLN A 262 2.84 -3.75 123.53
C GLN A 262 3.67 -3.62 124.83
N GLU A 263 4.01 -4.74 125.48
CA GLU A 263 4.92 -4.77 126.63
C GLU A 263 6.41 -4.58 126.24
N LEU A 264 6.81 -4.99 125.02
CA LEU A 264 8.20 -4.93 124.56
C LEU A 264 8.53 -3.67 123.75
N GLU A 265 7.56 -3.06 123.06
CA GLU A 265 7.70 -1.78 122.34
C GLU A 265 7.81 -0.57 123.28
N ALA A 266 7.54 -0.74 124.58
CA ALA A 266 7.86 0.24 125.61
C ALA A 266 9.35 0.24 126.04
N SER A 267 10.18 -0.70 125.55
CA SER A 267 11.50 -0.98 126.13
C SER A 267 12.73 -0.73 125.25
N VAL A 268 12.61 -0.34 123.98
CA VAL A 268 13.80 -0.05 123.15
C VAL A 268 13.55 1.13 122.22
N GLN A 269 13.93 2.31 122.74
CA GLN A 269 14.27 3.50 121.97
C GLN A 269 15.68 3.33 121.37
N GLU A 270 15.82 3.78 120.12
CA GLU A 270 17.06 4.23 119.46
C GLU A 270 18.13 3.20 119.05
N ARG A 271 18.33 3.08 117.73
CA ARG A 271 19.41 3.82 117.05
C ARG A 271 19.37 3.68 115.52
N LYS A 272 19.54 4.84 114.87
CA LYS A 272 19.89 5.03 113.45
C LYS A 272 21.20 4.32 113.12
N LEU A 273 21.35 3.84 111.87
CA LEU A 273 22.67 3.78 111.24
C LEU A 273 22.63 4.27 109.80
N ASP A 274 23.55 5.20 109.61
CA ASP A 274 24.05 5.88 108.42
C ASP A 274 24.62 4.88 107.41
N ARG A 275 24.35 5.09 106.10
CA ARG A 275 25.01 4.36 105.01
C ARG A 275 25.46 5.36 103.94
N SER A 276 26.67 5.86 104.10
CA SER A 276 27.45 6.38 102.98
C SER A 276 28.83 5.74 103.01
N SER A 277 28.98 4.67 102.21
CA SER A 277 30.24 3.94 102.05
C SER A 277 30.85 4.34 100.69
N PRO A 278 32.15 4.70 100.61
CA PRO A 278 32.83 5.13 99.38
C PRO A 278 32.76 4.10 98.23
N TYR A 279 32.53 2.83 98.55
CA TYR A 279 32.35 1.74 97.59
C TYR A 279 31.07 1.87 96.74
N ILE A 280 30.02 2.50 97.30
CA ILE A 280 28.74 2.71 96.60
C ILE A 280 28.89 3.82 95.54
N GLN A 281 29.67 4.85 95.82
CA GLN A 281 29.92 5.96 94.88
C GLN A 281 30.74 5.54 93.66
N VAL A 282 31.77 4.70 93.82
CA VAL A 282 32.56 4.19 92.69
C VAL A 282 31.71 3.31 91.76
N LEU A 283 30.85 2.45 92.33
CA LEU A 283 29.91 1.66 91.54
C LEU A 283 28.90 2.55 90.80
N GLU A 284 28.38 3.60 91.43
CA GLU A 284 27.47 4.54 90.76
C GLU A 284 28.13 5.26 89.57
N GLU A 285 29.39 5.66 89.70
CA GLU A 285 30.13 6.30 88.60
C GLU A 285 30.40 5.36 87.43
N ASP A 286 30.79 4.11 87.70
CA ASP A 286 31.02 3.06 86.68
C ASP A 286 29.73 2.69 85.94
N TRP A 287 28.60 2.61 86.66
CA TRP A 287 27.28 2.40 86.06
C TRP A 287 26.86 3.55 85.15
N ARG A 288 27.14 4.81 85.53
CA ARG A 288 26.87 5.98 84.68
C ARG A 288 27.75 5.99 83.44
N GLN A 289 29.02 5.57 83.54
CA GLN A 289 29.90 5.47 82.37
C GLN A 289 29.43 4.38 81.40
N ALA A 290 29.10 3.18 81.89
CA ALA A 290 28.57 2.10 81.06
C ALA A 290 27.25 2.49 80.36
N LEU A 291 26.38 3.26 81.03
CA LEU A 291 25.15 3.77 80.43
C LEU A 291 25.42 4.76 79.29
N ARG A 292 26.40 5.67 79.46
CA ARG A 292 26.81 6.60 78.39
C ARG A 292 27.36 5.86 77.19
N ASP A 293 28.25 4.89 77.40
CA ASP A 293 28.86 4.10 76.33
C ASP A 293 27.79 3.30 75.57
N HIS A 294 26.81 2.71 76.26
CA HIS A 294 25.68 2.04 75.63
C HIS A 294 24.77 2.99 74.84
N GLN A 295 24.55 4.21 75.34
CA GLN A 295 23.79 5.25 74.63
C GLN A 295 24.50 5.68 73.33
N GLU A 296 25.82 5.87 73.38
CA GLU A 296 26.65 6.21 72.21
C GLU A 296 26.68 5.09 71.18
N GLN A 297 26.81 3.83 71.62
CA GLN A 297 26.71 2.67 70.74
C GLN A 297 25.32 2.57 70.08
N ALA A 298 24.24 2.80 70.83
CA ALA A 298 22.88 2.80 70.28
C ALA A 298 22.68 3.91 69.24
N ASN A 299 23.19 5.12 69.50
CA ASN A 299 23.16 6.23 68.56
C ASN A 299 23.96 5.92 67.28
N THR A 300 25.11 5.28 67.42
CA THR A 300 25.96 4.86 66.29
C THR A 300 25.29 3.76 65.46
N ILE A 301 24.65 2.79 66.10
CA ILE A 301 23.86 1.76 65.41
C ILE A 301 22.70 2.40 64.64
N PHE A 302 22.04 3.42 65.22
CA PHE A 302 20.96 4.13 64.56
C PHE A 302 21.43 4.89 63.32
N SER A 303 22.55 5.63 63.38
CA SER A 303 23.10 6.34 62.23
C SER A 303 23.53 5.36 61.12
N LEU A 304 24.24 4.28 61.47
CA LEU A 304 24.65 3.26 60.51
C LEU A 304 23.47 2.58 59.82
N ARG A 305 22.38 2.29 60.55
CA ARG A 305 21.14 1.74 59.95
C ARG A 305 20.46 2.73 59.02
N LYS A 306 20.49 4.02 59.33
CA LYS A 306 19.95 5.07 58.47
C LYS A 306 20.77 5.17 57.19
N ASP A 307 22.09 5.16 57.28
CA ASP A 307 23.00 5.24 56.14
C ASP A 307 22.91 4.00 55.26
N LEU A 308 22.81 2.80 55.86
CA LEU A 308 22.58 1.55 55.13
C LEU A 308 21.30 1.61 54.30
N ARG A 309 20.17 2.04 54.89
CA ARG A 309 18.90 2.20 54.16
C ARG A 309 19.01 3.21 53.02
N GLN A 310 19.71 4.32 53.22
CA GLN A 310 19.95 5.30 52.16
C GLN A 310 20.84 4.74 51.05
N GLY A 311 21.87 3.97 51.41
CA GLY A 311 22.73 3.25 50.47
C GLY A 311 21.96 2.24 49.64
N GLU A 312 21.12 1.43 50.26
CA GLU A 312 20.25 0.46 49.59
C GLU A 312 19.27 1.13 48.63
N ALA A 313 18.64 2.23 49.03
CA ALA A 313 17.75 3.00 48.17
C ALA A 313 18.47 3.65 46.98
N ARG A 314 19.71 4.11 47.16
CA ARG A 314 20.56 4.58 46.05
C ARG A 314 20.93 3.43 45.11
N ARG A 315 21.30 2.27 45.67
CA ARG A 315 21.63 1.07 44.88
C ARG A 315 20.45 0.61 44.03
N LEU A 316 19.24 0.57 44.59
CA LEU A 316 18.01 0.24 43.87
C LEU A 316 17.77 1.18 42.69
N ARG A 317 17.84 2.50 42.91
CA ARG A 317 17.70 3.49 41.83
C ARG A 317 18.75 3.33 40.74
N CYS A 318 20.02 3.14 41.09
CA CYS A 318 21.07 2.91 40.10
C CYS A 318 20.87 1.61 39.32
N MET A 319 20.31 0.56 39.96
CA MET A 319 19.96 -0.69 39.27
C MET A 319 18.81 -0.47 38.28
N GLU A 320 17.74 0.23 38.68
CA GLU A 320 16.62 0.59 37.80
C GLU A 320 17.09 1.43 36.61
N GLU A 321 17.93 2.45 36.85
CA GLU A 321 18.53 3.28 35.79
C GLU A 321 19.39 2.43 34.84
N LYS A 322 20.21 1.53 35.37
CA LYS A 322 21.03 0.62 34.57
C LYS A 322 20.16 -0.28 33.68
N GLU A 323 19.12 -0.91 34.23
CA GLU A 323 18.20 -1.75 33.47
C GLU A 323 17.49 -0.96 32.37
N MET A 324 17.05 0.27 32.68
CA MET A 324 16.46 1.18 31.70
C MET A 324 17.43 1.52 30.56
N PHE A 325 18.68 1.84 30.87
CA PHE A 325 19.70 2.10 29.84
C PHE A 325 20.04 0.86 29.02
N GLU A 326 20.11 -0.33 29.64
CA GLU A 326 20.32 -1.59 28.91
C GLU A 326 19.17 -1.86 27.91
N LEU A 327 17.93 -1.63 28.32
CA LEU A 327 16.77 -1.74 27.43
C LEU A 327 16.82 -0.72 26.28
N GLN A 328 17.19 0.53 26.56
CA GLN A 328 17.37 1.55 25.52
C GLN A 328 18.50 1.18 24.53
N CYS A 329 19.63 0.69 25.03
CA CYS A 329 20.73 0.21 24.18
C CYS A 329 20.29 -0.97 23.30
N LEU A 330 19.51 -1.92 23.84
CA LEU A 330 18.98 -3.04 23.07
C LEU A 330 18.01 -2.57 21.97
N ALA A 331 17.12 -1.62 22.27
CA ALA A 331 16.21 -1.03 21.29
C ALA A 331 17.01 -0.33 20.16
N LEU A 332 17.94 0.55 20.51
CA LEU A 332 18.77 1.26 19.53
C LEU A 332 19.61 0.32 18.67
N ARG A 333 20.14 -0.79 19.23
CA ARG A 333 20.84 -1.81 18.44
C ARG A 333 19.93 -2.51 17.43
N LYS A 334 18.68 -2.81 17.82
CA LYS A 334 17.69 -3.39 16.90
C LYS A 334 17.35 -2.42 15.79
N ASP A 335 17.10 -1.16 16.13
CA ASP A 335 16.79 -0.11 15.15
C ASP A 335 17.96 0.10 14.18
N SER A 336 19.19 0.22 14.68
CA SER A 336 20.40 0.33 13.86
C SER A 336 20.54 -0.85 12.89
N LYS A 337 20.26 -2.07 13.35
CA LYS A 337 20.25 -3.26 12.49
C LYS A 337 19.16 -3.17 11.43
N MET A 338 17.93 -2.79 11.78
CA MET A 338 16.85 -2.61 10.81
C MET A 338 17.18 -1.56 9.75
N TYR A 339 17.78 -0.44 10.14
CA TYR A 339 18.22 0.59 9.19
C TYR A 339 19.32 0.07 8.27
N LYS A 340 20.29 -0.69 8.81
CA LYS A 340 21.33 -1.33 8.01
C LYS A 340 20.74 -2.29 6.97
N ASP A 341 19.88 -3.20 7.40
CA ASP A 341 19.23 -4.19 6.53
C ASP A 341 18.38 -3.49 5.44
N ARG A 342 17.71 -2.38 5.79
CA ARG A 342 16.94 -1.57 4.83
C ARG A 342 17.84 -0.87 3.80
N ILE A 343 18.98 -0.32 4.22
CA ILE A 343 19.94 0.31 3.31
C ILE A 343 20.53 -0.74 2.36
N GLU A 344 20.90 -1.91 2.87
CA GLU A 344 21.38 -3.03 2.04
C GLU A 344 20.34 -3.45 0.99
N ALA A 345 19.06 -3.56 1.37
CA ALA A 345 17.99 -3.87 0.42
C ALA A 345 17.82 -2.78 -0.67
N ILE A 346 17.92 -1.50 -0.30
CA ILE A 346 17.85 -0.39 -1.27
C ILE A 346 19.05 -0.43 -2.21
N LEU A 347 20.25 -0.69 -1.71
CA LEU A 347 21.46 -0.79 -2.54
C LEU A 347 21.34 -1.93 -3.56
N LEU A 348 20.85 -3.10 -3.14
CA LEU A 348 20.59 -4.22 -4.05
C LEU A 348 19.58 -3.85 -5.15
N GLN A 349 18.49 -3.17 -4.79
CA GLN A 349 17.52 -2.68 -5.78
C GLN A 349 18.13 -1.67 -6.74
N MET A 350 19.01 -0.78 -6.26
CA MET A 350 19.70 0.18 -7.13
C MET A 350 20.68 -0.50 -8.08
N GLU A 351 21.39 -1.54 -7.64
CA GLU A 351 22.25 -2.35 -8.49
C GLU A 351 21.45 -3.07 -9.58
N GLU A 352 20.30 -3.67 -9.24
CA GLU A 352 19.38 -4.28 -10.21
C GLU A 352 18.93 -3.29 -11.28
N VAL A 353 18.48 -2.09 -10.87
CA VAL A 353 18.05 -1.03 -11.80
C VAL A 353 19.22 -0.55 -12.67
N ALA A 354 20.43 -0.44 -12.12
CA ALA A 354 21.61 -0.07 -12.89
C ALA A 354 21.94 -1.13 -13.96
N ILE A 355 21.86 -2.42 -13.61
CA ILE A 355 22.04 -3.53 -14.54
C ILE A 355 20.97 -3.49 -15.65
N GLU A 356 19.69 -3.28 -15.31
CA GLU A 356 18.61 -3.18 -16.28
C GLU A 356 18.80 -1.99 -17.24
N ARG A 357 19.26 -0.85 -16.72
CA ARG A 357 19.59 0.33 -17.54
C ARG A 357 20.73 0.02 -18.51
N ASP A 358 21.81 -0.59 -18.04
CA ASP A 358 22.98 -0.89 -18.86
C ASP A 358 22.66 -1.97 -19.92
N GLN A 359 21.77 -2.92 -19.61
CA GLN A 359 21.23 -3.86 -20.61
C GLN A 359 20.35 -3.15 -21.66
N SER A 360 19.58 -2.15 -21.25
CA SER A 360 18.71 -1.39 -22.17
C SER A 360 19.53 -0.52 -23.11
N THR A 361 20.56 0.17 -22.62
CA THR A 361 21.47 0.96 -23.47
C THR A 361 22.26 0.09 -24.45
N GLN A 362 22.67 -1.13 -24.05
CA GLN A 362 23.29 -2.08 -24.98
C GLN A 362 22.32 -2.57 -26.07
N ARG A 363 21.03 -2.74 -25.75
CA ARG A 363 20.01 -3.15 -26.72
C ARG A 363 19.60 -2.04 -27.69
N GLU A 364 19.64 -0.78 -27.25
CA GLU A 364 19.31 0.39 -28.09
C GLU A 364 20.49 0.87 -28.96
N GLY A 365 21.73 0.44 -28.64
CA GLY A 365 22.95 0.77 -29.39
C GLY A 365 23.32 -0.22 -30.50
N LEU A 366 22.53 -1.27 -30.71
CA LEU A 366 22.60 -2.23 -31.83
C LEU A 366 21.45 -1.95 -32.80
#